data_AF-A0A0C9V6X1-F1
#
_entry.id   AF-A0A0C9V6X1-F1
#
_cell.length_a   1.000
_cell.length_b   1.000
_cell.length_c   1.000
_cell.angle_alpha   90.00
_cell.angle_beta   90.00
_cell.angle_gamma   90.00
#
_symmetry.space_group_name_H-M   'P 1'
#
loop_
_entity.id
_entity.type
_entity.pdbx_description
1 polymer ?
#
loop_
_entity_poly.entity_id
_entity_poly.type
_entity_poly.pdbx_seq_one_letter_code
_entity_poly.pdbx_strand_id
1 'polypeptide(L)'
;KVMQARKLIYDKNLAIDTAQVEALLKLESLVSTINAFSNRLHHTGFNFFKMLVIDLLHKFELGVWKAIFIHLLHILNCLKKGKVHKLDHQ
;
A
#
# COMPACT_ATOMS: atom_id res chain seq x y z
N LYS A 1 -10.67 -10.97 -3.88
CA LYS A 1 -10.23 -11.06 -5.28
C LYS A 1 -8.72 -11.32 -5.39
N VAL A 2 -7.82 -10.39 -5.02
CA VAL A 2 -6.35 -10.58 -5.10
C VAL A 2 -5.84 -11.83 -4.37
N MET A 3 -6.24 -12.07 -3.11
CA MET A 3 -5.83 -13.28 -2.38
C MET A 3 -6.36 -14.57 -3.03
N GLN A 4 -7.58 -14.55 -3.57
CA GLN A 4 -8.16 -15.71 -4.25
C GLN A 4 -7.40 -16.01 -5.55
N ALA A 5 -7.07 -14.97 -6.34
CA ALA A 5 -6.23 -15.11 -7.51
C ALA A 5 -4.83 -15.67 -7.16
N ARG A 6 -4.22 -15.22 -6.07
CA ARG A 6 -2.94 -15.76 -5.60
C ARG A 6 -3.03 -17.24 -5.21
N LYS A 7 -4.10 -17.68 -4.53
CA LYS A 7 -4.30 -19.11 -4.24
C LYS A 7 -4.44 -19.93 -5.52
N LEU A 8 -5.14 -19.43 -6.53
CA LEU A 8 -5.24 -20.11 -7.83
C LEU A 8 -3.88 -20.24 -8.53
N ILE A 9 -3.07 -19.18 -8.48
CA ILE A 9 -1.74 -19.17 -9.11
C ILE A 9 -0.75 -20.07 -8.36
N TYR A 10 -0.63 -19.89 -7.04
CA TYR A 10 0.44 -20.54 -6.26
C TYR A 10 0.05 -21.90 -5.67
N ASP A 11 -1.22 -22.09 -5.28
CA ASP A 11 -1.66 -23.35 -4.65
C ASP A 11 -2.17 -24.34 -5.70
N LYS A 12 -2.72 -23.84 -6.82
CA LYS A 12 -3.27 -24.67 -7.91
C LYS A 12 -2.43 -24.64 -9.19
N ASN A 13 -1.30 -23.95 -9.21
CA ASN A 13 -0.40 -23.82 -10.37
C ASN A 13 -1.11 -23.34 -11.66
N LEU A 14 -2.18 -22.55 -11.53
CA LEU A 14 -2.87 -21.99 -12.69
C LEU A 14 -2.08 -20.79 -13.24
N ALA A 15 -1.96 -20.73 -14.57
CA ALA A 15 -1.35 -19.60 -15.22
C ALA A 15 -2.18 -18.32 -15.01
N ILE A 16 -1.50 -17.17 -14.97
CA ILE A 16 -2.11 -15.87 -14.64
C ILE A 16 -3.17 -15.44 -15.68
N ASP A 17 -2.99 -15.88 -16.92
CA ASP A 17 -3.86 -15.66 -18.07
C ASP A 17 -5.05 -16.64 -18.14
N THR A 18 -5.17 -17.58 -17.19
CA THR A 18 -6.33 -18.48 -17.14
C THR A 18 -7.61 -17.67 -16.92
N ALA A 19 -8.68 -18.00 -17.65
CA ALA A 19 -9.97 -17.32 -17.58
C ALA A 19 -10.51 -17.12 -16.14
N GLN A 20 -10.24 -18.07 -15.23
CA GLN A 20 -10.61 -17.99 -13.82
C GLN A 20 -9.88 -16.86 -13.08
N VAL A 21 -8.57 -16.72 -13.31
CA VAL A 21 -7.73 -15.67 -12.70
C VAL A 21 -8.05 -14.32 -13.34
N GLU A 22 -8.23 -14.28 -14.66
CA GLU A 22 -8.64 -13.07 -15.37
C GLU A 22 -10.01 -12.56 -14.90
N ALA A 23 -11.03 -13.42 -14.81
CA ALA A 23 -12.37 -13.02 -14.35
C ALA A 23 -12.35 -12.39 -12.94
N LEU A 24 -11.43 -12.85 -12.09
CA LEU A 24 -11.24 -12.35 -10.72
C LEU A 24 -10.58 -10.96 -10.66
N LEU A 25 -9.71 -10.63 -11.61
CA LEU A 25 -8.83 -9.47 -11.54
C LEU A 25 -9.15 -8.38 -12.57
N LYS A 26 -9.53 -8.77 -13.79
CA LYS A 26 -9.64 -7.89 -14.97
C LYS A 26 -10.76 -6.86 -14.85
N LEU A 27 -11.87 -7.23 -14.21
CA LEU A 27 -13.02 -6.35 -13.94
C LEU A 27 -12.64 -5.09 -13.16
N GLU A 28 -11.63 -5.16 -12.31
CA GLU A 28 -11.16 -4.04 -11.47
C GLU A 28 -9.74 -3.60 -11.85
N SER A 29 -9.21 -4.08 -12.98
CA SER A 29 -7.82 -3.87 -13.41
C SER A 29 -6.80 -4.19 -12.31
N LEU A 30 -7.09 -5.20 -11.49
CA LEU A 30 -6.24 -5.61 -10.37
C LEU A 30 -5.12 -6.53 -10.85
N VAL A 31 -4.05 -6.59 -10.06
CA VAL A 31 -2.95 -7.52 -10.23
C VAL A 31 -2.86 -8.43 -9.01
N SER A 32 -2.31 -9.63 -9.18
CA SER A 32 -2.12 -10.62 -8.08
C SER A 32 -0.99 -10.24 -7.10
N THR A 33 -0.63 -8.96 -7.04
CA THR A 33 0.45 -8.41 -6.22
C THR A 33 -0.09 -7.89 -4.90
N ILE A 34 0.56 -8.29 -3.80
CA ILE A 34 0.36 -7.69 -2.48
C ILE A 34 1.56 -6.79 -2.21
N ASN A 35 1.31 -5.52 -1.92
CA ASN A 35 2.35 -4.54 -1.61
C ASN A 35 2.31 -4.15 -0.12
N ALA A 36 3.30 -3.38 0.32
CA ALA A 36 3.38 -2.96 1.72
C ALA A 36 2.15 -2.15 2.17
N PHE A 37 1.57 -1.33 1.29
CA PHE A 37 0.35 -0.56 1.59
C PHE A 37 -0.87 -1.45 1.73
N SER A 38 -1.09 -2.40 0.81
CA SER A 38 -2.23 -3.31 0.91
C SER A 38 -2.10 -4.24 2.11
N ASN A 39 -0.90 -4.59 2.55
CA ASN A 39 -0.72 -5.33 3.80
C ASN A 39 -0.96 -4.45 5.05
N ARG A 40 -0.33 -3.26 5.10
CA ARG A 40 -0.34 -2.42 6.31
C ARG A 40 -1.56 -1.52 6.46
N LEU A 41 -2.20 -1.10 5.38
CA LEU A 41 -3.34 -0.16 5.41
C LEU A 41 -4.69 -0.84 5.15
N HIS A 42 -4.74 -2.12 4.78
CA HIS A 42 -6.02 -2.79 4.53
C HIS A 42 -6.95 -2.77 5.75
N HIS A 43 -6.39 -2.89 6.97
CA HIS A 43 -7.18 -2.88 8.21
C HIS A 43 -7.84 -1.53 8.51
N THR A 44 -7.39 -0.42 7.91
CA THR A 44 -7.97 0.91 8.15
C THR A 44 -9.14 1.21 7.23
N GLY A 45 -9.46 0.32 6.28
CA GLY A 45 -10.46 0.57 5.23
C GLY A 45 -10.07 1.68 4.24
N PHE A 46 -8.85 2.21 4.37
CA PHE A 46 -8.37 3.30 3.54
C PHE A 46 -7.96 2.79 2.16
N ASN A 47 -8.51 3.41 1.12
CA ASN A 47 -8.13 3.10 -0.25
C ASN A 47 -6.80 3.76 -0.60
N PHE A 48 -5.71 3.01 -0.48
CA PHE A 48 -4.36 3.49 -0.75
C PHE A 48 -4.13 3.93 -2.22
N PHE A 49 -4.94 3.46 -3.18
CA PHE A 49 -4.86 3.97 -4.57
C PHE A 49 -5.27 5.45 -4.66
N LYS A 50 -6.13 5.91 -3.75
CA LYS A 50 -6.50 7.33 -3.65
C LYS A 50 -5.45 8.18 -2.93
N MET A 51 -4.55 7.56 -2.17
CA MET A 51 -3.44 8.25 -1.51
C MET A 51 -2.44 8.81 -2.52
N LEU A 52 -2.23 8.04 -3.59
CA LEU A 52 -1.23 8.31 -4.61
C LEU A 52 -1.97 8.66 -5.89
N VAL A 53 -2.63 9.83 -5.88
CA VAL A 53 -3.21 10.41 -7.10
C VAL A 53 -2.14 10.32 -8.18
N ILE A 54 -2.50 9.72 -9.32
CA ILE A 54 -1.60 9.28 -10.40
C ILE A 54 -0.58 10.35 -10.78
N ASP A 55 -0.97 11.63 -10.69
CA ASP A 55 -0.12 12.79 -10.88
C ASP A 55 1.13 12.83 -9.99
N LEU A 56 1.03 12.46 -8.71
CA LEU A 56 2.14 12.59 -7.76
C LEU A 56 3.23 11.53 -8.03
N LEU A 57 2.86 10.29 -8.30
CA LEU A 57 3.84 9.23 -8.58
C LEU A 57 4.48 9.36 -9.98
N HIS A 58 3.78 10.00 -10.93
CA HIS A 58 4.33 10.26 -12.26
C HIS A 58 5.24 11.50 -12.28
N LYS A 59 4.92 12.53 -11.49
CA LYS A 59 5.68 13.79 -11.46
C LYS A 59 6.90 13.76 -10.53
N PHE A 60 6.89 12.92 -9.49
CA PHE A 60 8.01 12.82 -8.55
C PHE A 60 8.86 11.59 -8.83
N GLU A 61 10.18 11.79 -8.89
CA GLU A 61 11.12 10.68 -8.85
C GLU A 61 10.88 9.82 -7.61
N LEU A 62 11.00 8.49 -7.76
CA LEU A 62 10.73 7.52 -6.70
C LEU A 62 11.52 7.81 -5.41
N GLY A 63 12.73 8.36 -5.52
CA GLY A 63 13.57 8.76 -4.39
C GLY A 63 12.99 9.94 -3.60
N VAL A 64 12.50 10.96 -4.31
CA VAL A 64 11.89 12.16 -3.71
C VAL A 64 10.59 11.80 -3.01
N TRP A 65 9.75 10.98 -3.64
CA TRP A 65 8.53 10.48 -3.01
C TRP A 65 8.82 9.74 -1.70
N LYS A 66 9.84 8.87 -1.69
CA LYS A 66 10.22 8.12 -0.48
C LYS A 66 10.63 9.05 0.65
N ALA A 67 11.43 10.08 0.36
CA ALA A 67 11.86 11.06 1.35
C ALA A 67 10.67 11.82 1.95
N ILE A 68 9.74 12.29 1.12
CA ILE A 68 8.53 12.98 1.57
C ILE A 68 7.66 12.05 2.41
N PHE A 69 7.46 10.80 1.99
CA PHE A 69 6.64 9.85 2.73
C PHE A 69 7.23 9.53 4.11
N ILE A 70 8.55 9.31 4.20
CA ILE A 70 9.24 9.12 5.48
C ILE A 70 9.06 10.36 6.37
N HIS A 71 9.19 11.55 5.79
CA HIS A 71 9.02 12.81 6.52
C HIS A 71 7.60 12.95 7.10
N LEU A 72 6.56 12.62 6.33
CA LEU A 72 5.17 12.61 6.80
C LEU A 72 4.97 11.60 7.95
N LEU A 73 5.57 10.41 7.86
CA LEU A 73 5.53 9.43 8.96
C LEU A 73 6.20 9.95 10.24
N HIS A 74 7.33 10.66 10.12
CA HIS A 74 7.97 11.32 11.26
C HIS A 74 7.09 12.40 11.87
N ILE A 75 6.46 13.27 11.08
CA ILE A 75 5.52 14.28 11.59
C ILE A 75 4.36 13.61 12.33
N LEU A 76 3.73 12.58 11.75
CA LEU A 76 2.66 11.84 12.41
C LEU A 76 3.11 11.18 13.72
N ASN A 77 4.33 10.65 13.76
CA ASN A 77 4.91 10.10 14.98
C ASN A 77 5.14 11.18 16.05
N CYS A 78 5.61 12.37 15.65
CA CYS A 78 5.74 13.52 16.55
C CYS A 78 4.38 13.98 17.09
N LEU A 79 3.34 14.01 16.25
CA LEU A 79 1.99 14.40 16.64
C LEU A 79 1.32 13.38 17.58
N LYS A 80 1.49 12.08 17.33
CA LYS A 80 1.04 11.01 18.26
C LYS A 80 1.77 11.07 19.61
N LYS A 81 2.98 11.64 19.63
CA LYS A 81 3.81 11.88 20.81
C LYS A 81 3.56 13.25 21.45
N GLY A 82 2.35 13.80 21.36
CA GLY A 82 1.85 14.87 22.25
C GLY A 82 1.78 14.50 23.75
N LYS A 83 2.60 13.54 24.21
CA LYS A 83 2.92 13.20 25.60
C LYS A 83 4.42 12.89 25.79
N VAL A 84 5.32 13.60 25.11
CA VAL A 84 6.72 13.66 25.56
C VAL A 84 6.82 14.79 26.58
N HIS A 85 6.26 14.54 27.75
CA HIS A 85 6.42 15.44 28.89
C HIS A 85 7.74 15.08 29.58
N LYS A 86 8.62 16.08 29.72
CA LYS A 86 9.83 16.13 30.56
C LYS A 86 10.92 15.09 30.26
N LEU A 87 11.84 15.48 29.38
CA LEU A 87 13.27 15.14 29.48
C LEU A 87 14.12 16.42 29.30
N ASP A 88 13.59 17.53 29.79
CA ASP A 88 14.36 18.73 30.12
C ASP A 88 13.95 19.10 31.54
N HIS A 89 14.55 18.39 32.49
CA HIS A 89 14.64 18.82 33.88
C HIS A 89 15.99 18.31 34.39
N GLN A 90 16.95 19.24 34.28
CA GLN A 90 18.25 19.36 34.96
C GLN A 90 19.31 18.29 34.66
#